data_AF-A0A644VJX7-F1
#
_entry.id   AF-A0A644VJX7-F1
#
_cell.length_a   1.000
_cell.length_b   1.000
_cell.length_c   1.000
_cell.angle_alpha   90.00
_cell.angle_beta   90.00
_cell.angle_gamma   90.00
#
_symmetry.space_group_name_H-M   'P 1'
#
loop_
_entity.id
_entity.type
_entity.pdbx_description
1 polymer ?
#
loop_
_entity_poly.entity_id
_entity_poly.type
_entity_poly.pdbx_seq_one_letter_code
_entity_poly.pdbx_strand_id
1 'polypeptide(L)'
;MTNLNFNNVKKTYMTITLPDDENTKLMIMTPTKSILDKLIGMEEFISGVDEVGPGVLDDLYNVCAEIMNRNKAGRKITTEYISEVLDFEDLIIFFNAYMEYVGSASNSKN
;
A
#
# COMPACT_ATOMS: atom_id res chain seq x y z
N MET A 1 34.04 -5.29 -12.66
CA MET A 1 33.18 -5.36 -11.47
C MET A 1 31.80 -4.86 -11.85
N THR A 2 30.78 -5.71 -11.77
CA THR A 2 29.40 -5.29 -12.05
C THR A 2 28.88 -4.59 -10.80
N ASN A 3 28.73 -3.27 -10.86
CA ASN A 3 28.13 -2.48 -9.78
C ASN A 3 26.60 -2.52 -9.96
N LEU A 4 25.89 -3.07 -8.98
CA LEU A 4 24.43 -3.03 -8.94
C LEU A 4 23.99 -1.82 -8.10
N ASN A 5 23.48 -0.79 -8.76
CA ASN A 5 22.93 0.40 -8.11
C ASN A 5 21.40 0.36 -8.13
N PHE A 6 20.76 0.11 -6.99
CA PHE A 6 19.31 0.04 -6.85
C PHE A 6 18.57 1.34 -7.18
N ASN A 7 19.27 2.49 -7.24
CA ASN A 7 18.69 3.75 -7.69
C ASN A 7 18.48 3.78 -9.21
N ASN A 8 19.20 2.92 -9.95
CA ASN A 8 19.15 2.84 -11.41
C ASN A 8 18.36 1.60 -11.91
N VAL A 9 17.84 0.78 -10.99
CA VAL A 9 17.02 -0.38 -11.33
C VAL A 9 15.59 0.08 -11.59
N LYS A 10 15.05 -0.29 -12.77
CA LYS A 10 13.64 -0.04 -13.09
C LYS A 10 12.76 -0.95 -12.24
N LYS A 11 12.02 -0.37 -11.30
CA LYS A 11 11.04 -1.08 -10.47
C LYS A 11 9.65 -1.02 -11.10
N THR A 12 8.80 -1.99 -10.77
CA THR A 12 7.37 -1.96 -11.05
C THR A 12 6.68 -1.00 -10.09
N TYR A 13 5.53 -0.48 -10.53
CA TYR A 13 4.67 0.39 -9.73
C TYR A 13 3.21 0.01 -9.94
N MET A 14 2.41 0.06 -8.87
CA MET A 14 0.95 0.05 -8.95
C MET A 14 0.46 1.50 -9.03
N THR A 15 -0.37 1.82 -10.01
CA THR A 15 -0.97 3.16 -10.10
C THR A 15 -2.32 3.15 -9.41
N ILE A 16 -2.51 4.03 -8.43
CA ILE A 16 -3.79 4.27 -7.78
C ILE A 16 -4.26 5.70 -8.07
N THR A 17 -5.58 5.89 -8.09
CA THR A 17 -6.22 7.20 -8.15
C THR A 17 -7.07 7.33 -6.91
N LEU A 18 -6.80 8.33 -6.08
CA LEU A 18 -7.56 8.57 -4.86
C LEU A 18 -8.89 9.25 -5.19
N PRO A 19 -9.96 9.00 -4.41
CA PRO A 19 -11.27 9.61 -4.58
C PRO A 19 -11.35 11.03 -3.98
N ASP A 20 -10.25 11.79 -4.01
CA ASP A 20 -10.26 13.21 -3.64
C ASP A 20 -10.69 14.09 -4.83
N ASP A 21 -11.05 15.35 -4.56
CA ASP A 21 -11.51 16.29 -5.59
C ASP A 21 -10.51 16.46 -6.75
N GLU A 22 -9.21 16.30 -6.47
CA GLU A 22 -8.13 16.43 -7.45
C GLU A 22 -7.84 15.13 -8.23
N ASN A 23 -8.49 14.02 -7.89
CA ASN A 23 -8.19 12.69 -8.42
C ASN A 23 -6.68 12.37 -8.37
N THR A 24 -6.10 12.54 -7.17
CA THR A 24 -4.68 12.39 -6.91
C THR A 24 -4.19 11.02 -7.39
N LYS A 25 -3.24 11.02 -8.33
CA LYS A 25 -2.61 9.80 -8.86
C LYS A 25 -1.30 9.49 -8.15
N LEU A 26 -1.17 8.29 -7.62
CA LEU A 26 0.05 7.80 -6.96
C LEU A 26 0.58 6.54 -7.67
N MET A 27 1.89 6.50 -7.90
CA MET A 27 2.60 5.31 -8.38
C MET A 27 3.33 4.66 -7.21
N ILE A 28 2.73 3.63 -6.62
CA ILE A 28 3.15 2.96 -5.39
C ILE A 28 4.16 1.84 -5.71
N MET A 29 5.22 1.75 -4.92
CA MET A 29 6.27 0.73 -5.03
C MET A 29 5.90 -0.55 -4.27
N THR A 30 6.67 -1.62 -4.48
CA THR A 30 6.58 -2.82 -3.65
C THR A 30 6.95 -2.54 -2.17
N PRO A 31 6.41 -3.33 -1.22
CA PRO A 31 6.60 -3.10 0.20
C PRO A 31 8.04 -3.40 0.60
N THR A 32 8.51 -2.77 1.68
CA THR A 32 9.67 -3.27 2.42
C THR A 32 9.26 -4.51 3.21
N LYS A 33 10.25 -5.28 3.69
CA LYS A 33 10.01 -6.35 4.65
C LYS A 33 9.12 -5.90 5.82
N SER A 34 9.40 -4.73 6.39
CA SER A 34 8.63 -4.21 7.52
C SER A 34 7.16 -3.97 7.21
N ILE A 35 6.83 -3.51 6.00
CA ILE A 35 5.43 -3.30 5.59
C ILE A 35 4.79 -4.64 5.25
N LEU A 36 5.54 -5.56 4.63
CA LEU A 36 5.06 -6.90 4.33
C LEU A 36 4.72 -7.69 5.60
N ASP A 37 5.56 -7.61 6.63
CA ASP A 37 5.33 -8.25 7.93
C ASP A 37 4.02 -7.74 8.57
N LYS A 38 3.74 -6.43 8.46
CA LYS A 38 2.48 -5.82 8.92
C LYS A 38 1.27 -6.31 8.11
N LEU A 39 1.38 -6.33 6.79
CA LEU A 39 0.31 -6.82 5.90
C LEU A 39 -0.08 -8.26 6.20
N ILE A 40 0.90 -9.14 6.40
CA ILE A 40 0.65 -10.55 6.78
C ILE A 40 -0.03 -10.62 8.14
N GLY A 41 0.41 -9.80 9.12
CA GLY A 41 -0.22 -9.75 10.44
C GLY A 41 -1.66 -9.24 10.44
N MET A 42 -2.11 -8.62 9.33
CA MET A 42 -3.44 -8.02 9.20
C MET A 42 -4.35 -8.77 8.22
N GLU A 43 -3.89 -9.89 7.65
CA GLU A 43 -4.60 -10.67 6.63
C GLU A 43 -5.98 -11.15 7.10
N GLU A 44 -6.11 -11.53 8.38
CA GLU A 44 -7.38 -11.96 8.99
C GLU A 44 -8.42 -10.83 9.02
N PHE A 45 -7.99 -9.57 9.17
CA PHE A 45 -8.88 -8.40 9.19
C PHE A 45 -9.18 -7.87 7.79
N ILE A 46 -8.24 -8.01 6.85
CA ILE A 46 -8.45 -7.65 5.45
C ILE A 46 -9.48 -8.59 4.80
N SER A 47 -9.58 -9.84 5.29
CA SER A 47 -10.47 -10.87 4.74
C SER A 47 -11.83 -10.99 5.44
N GLY A 48 -12.08 -10.27 6.56
CA GLY A 48 -13.31 -10.37 7.33
C GLY A 48 -13.67 -9.11 8.12
N VAL A 49 -14.95 -8.76 8.13
CA VAL A 49 -15.48 -7.51 8.74
C VAL A 49 -15.93 -7.69 10.19
N ASP A 50 -16.11 -8.94 10.64
CA ASP A 50 -16.92 -9.24 11.82
C ASP A 50 -16.30 -8.80 13.17
N GLU A 51 -15.00 -8.47 13.21
CA GLU A 51 -14.31 -8.01 14.45
C GLU A 51 -13.30 -6.88 14.23
N VAL A 52 -13.63 -5.85 13.43
CA VAL A 52 -12.76 -4.67 13.31
C VAL A 52 -12.94 -3.77 14.54
N GLY A 53 -12.11 -3.99 15.57
CA GLY A 53 -12.01 -3.10 16.72
C GLY A 53 -11.31 -1.76 16.37
N PRO A 54 -11.49 -0.69 17.17
CA PRO A 54 -10.89 0.62 16.89
C PRO A 54 -9.37 0.60 16.65
N GLY A 55 -8.62 -0.19 17.43
CA GLY A 55 -7.17 -0.30 17.25
C GLY A 55 -6.75 -0.96 15.92
N VAL A 56 -7.54 -1.92 15.43
CA VAL A 56 -7.29 -2.58 14.15
C VAL A 56 -7.58 -1.62 13.00
N LEU A 57 -8.63 -0.80 13.13
CA LEU A 57 -8.97 0.21 12.14
C LEU A 57 -7.85 1.26 12.00
N ASP A 58 -7.35 1.78 13.12
CA ASP A 58 -6.22 2.72 13.13
C ASP A 58 -4.98 2.11 12.47
N ASP A 59 -4.69 0.83 12.74
CA ASP A 59 -3.59 0.10 12.11
C ASP A 59 -3.77 -0.03 10.59
N LEU A 60 -4.99 -0.29 10.10
CA LEU A 60 -5.30 -0.34 8.67
C LEU A 60 -5.01 1.00 7.98
N TYR A 61 -5.48 2.11 8.54
CA TYR A 61 -5.19 3.44 7.99
C TYR A 61 -3.69 3.77 8.03
N ASN A 62 -3.01 3.43 9.13
CA ASN A 62 -1.57 3.65 9.28
C ASN A 62 -0.75 2.87 8.24
N VAL A 63 -1.05 1.58 8.06
CA VAL A 63 -0.35 0.74 7.08
C VAL A 63 -0.65 1.19 5.66
N CYS A 64 -1.89 1.60 5.38
CA CYS A 64 -2.25 2.19 4.09
C CYS A 64 -1.40 3.43 3.79
N ALA A 65 -1.30 4.37 4.73
CA ALA A 65 -0.46 5.57 4.59
C ALA A 65 1.03 5.21 4.42
N GLU A 66 1.56 4.24 5.18
CA GLU A 66 2.94 3.77 5.02
C GLU A 66 3.22 3.20 3.62
N ILE A 67 2.29 2.45 3.05
CA ILE A 67 2.38 1.93 1.69
C ILE A 67 2.36 3.10 0.69
N MET A 68 1.39 4.00 0.81
CA MET A 68 1.22 5.12 -0.12
C MET A 68 2.38 6.11 -0.06
N ASN A 69 3.04 6.29 1.10
CA ASN A 69 4.27 7.09 1.22
C ASN A 69 5.42 6.53 0.39
N ARG A 70 5.40 5.23 0.05
CA ARG A 70 6.35 4.62 -0.87
C ARG A 70 5.92 4.83 -2.32
N ASN A 71 5.67 6.09 -2.69
CA ASN A 71 5.32 6.47 -4.06
C ASN A 71 6.53 7.06 -4.80
N LYS A 72 6.50 6.94 -6.13
CA LYS A 72 7.55 7.45 -7.02
C LYS A 72 7.72 8.97 -6.96
N ALA A 73 6.66 9.71 -6.68
CA ALA A 73 6.67 11.17 -6.64
C ALA A 73 7.28 11.73 -5.35
N GLY A 74 7.51 10.90 -4.33
CA GLY A 74 7.95 11.36 -3.01
C GLY A 74 6.91 12.20 -2.27
N ARG A 75 5.62 12.11 -2.67
CA ARG A 75 4.53 12.82 -1.99
C ARG A 75 4.37 12.24 -0.59
N LYS A 76 4.25 13.10 0.41
CA LYS A 76 3.91 12.67 1.77
C LYS A 76 2.42 12.43 1.87
N ILE A 77 2.06 11.27 2.39
CA ILE A 77 0.69 10.83 2.62
C ILE A 77 0.57 10.58 4.12
N THR A 78 -0.37 11.23 4.79
CA THR A 78 -0.54 11.05 6.25
C THR A 78 -1.74 10.16 6.53
N THR A 79 -1.76 9.53 7.70
CA THR A 79 -2.90 8.72 8.14
C THR A 79 -4.18 9.56 8.18
N GLU A 80 -4.08 10.81 8.64
CA GLU A 80 -5.22 11.74 8.71
C GLU A 80 -5.83 11.97 7.33
N TYR A 81 -4.99 12.26 6.33
CA TYR A 81 -5.46 12.43 4.96
C TYR A 81 -6.11 11.16 4.39
N ILE A 82 -5.56 9.98 4.67
CA ILE A 82 -6.20 8.72 4.25
C ILE A 82 -7.53 8.50 4.96
N SER A 83 -7.64 8.81 6.25
CA SER A 83 -8.90 8.65 7.00
C SER A 83 -10.01 9.62 6.58
N GLU A 84 -9.64 10.73 5.93
CA GLU A 84 -10.59 11.69 5.36
C GLU A 84 -11.04 11.30 3.94
N VAL A 85 -10.16 10.63 3.18
CA VAL A 85 -10.35 10.37 1.75
C VAL A 85 -10.86 8.97 1.46
N LEU A 86 -10.41 7.96 2.22
CA LEU A 86 -10.79 6.57 2.02
C LEU A 86 -11.68 6.10 3.16
N ASP A 87 -12.77 5.42 2.81
CA ASP A 87 -13.55 4.69 3.79
C ASP A 87 -12.98 3.29 4.05
N PHE A 88 -13.65 2.53 4.91
CA PHE A 88 -13.22 1.17 5.23
C PHE A 88 -13.29 0.22 4.01
N GLU A 89 -14.30 0.35 3.15
CA GLU A 89 -14.43 -0.50 1.96
C GLU A 89 -13.29 -0.22 0.98
N ASP A 90 -12.94 1.06 0.79
CA ASP A 90 -11.80 1.49 -0.01
C ASP A 90 -10.48 0.89 0.50
N LEU A 91 -10.28 0.85 1.82
CA LEU A 91 -9.09 0.23 2.42
C LEU A 91 -9.00 -1.26 2.07
N ILE A 92 -10.10 -2.01 2.20
CA ILE A 92 -10.12 -3.45 1.89
C ILE A 92 -9.84 -3.68 0.40
N ILE A 93 -10.47 -2.89 -0.48
CA ILE A 93 -10.21 -2.93 -1.92
C ILE A 93 -8.73 -2.65 -2.21
N PHE A 94 -8.18 -1.61 -1.59
CA PHE A 94 -6.78 -1.23 -1.73
C PHE A 94 -5.82 -2.35 -1.29
N PHE A 95 -6.04 -2.93 -0.10
CA PHE A 95 -5.17 -3.98 0.42
C PHE A 95 -5.19 -5.24 -0.43
N ASN A 96 -6.38 -5.67 -0.88
CA ASN A 96 -6.51 -6.83 -1.77
C ASN A 96 -5.77 -6.59 -3.09
N ALA A 97 -5.99 -5.45 -3.74
CA ALA A 97 -5.32 -5.11 -4.99
C ALA A 97 -3.80 -4.96 -4.82
N TYR A 98 -3.35 -4.42 -3.68
CA TYR A 98 -1.93 -4.28 -3.39
C TYR A 98 -1.25 -5.64 -3.14
N MET A 99 -1.88 -6.55 -2.40
CA MET A 99 -1.37 -7.91 -2.18
C MET A 99 -1.26 -8.70 -3.49
N GLU A 100 -2.26 -8.59 -4.37
CA GLU A 100 -2.21 -9.18 -5.72
C GLU A 100 -1.05 -8.60 -6.53
N TYR A 101 -0.88 -7.28 -6.51
CA TYR A 101 0.25 -6.60 -7.16
C TYR A 101 1.60 -7.11 -6.63
N VAL A 102 1.77 -7.26 -5.32
CA VAL A 102 3.01 -7.77 -4.70
C VAL A 102 3.27 -9.23 -5.08
N GLY A 103 2.22 -10.06 -5.12
CA GLY A 103 2.30 -11.45 -5.56
C GLY A 103 2.73 -11.55 -7.04
N SER A 104 2.14 -10.74 -7.91
CA SER A 104 2.49 -10.71 -9.34
C SER A 104 3.92 -10.20 -9.59
N ALA A 105 4.40 -9.22 -8.80
CA ALA A 105 5.77 -8.74 -8.88
C ALA A 105 6.78 -9.81 -8.48
N SER A 106 6.43 -10.68 -7.53
CA SER A 106 7.27 -11.84 -7.12
C SER A 106 7.29 -12.95 -8.18
N ASN A 107 6.19 -13.13 -8.91
CA ASN A 107 6.05 -14.12 -9.98
C ASN A 107 6.55 -13.66 -11.36
N SER A 108 6.88 -12.37 -11.49
CA SER A 108 7.55 -11.81 -12.67
C SER A 108 8.99 -12.34 -12.71
N LYS A 109 9.13 -13.61 -13.12
CA LYS A 109 10.41 -14.30 -13.26
C LYS A 109 11.35 -13.45 -14.13
N ASN A 110 12.50 -13.09 -13.55
CA ASN A 110 13.71 -12.78 -14.31
C ASN A 110 14.08 -13.95 -15.22
#